data_AF-A0A9X8MT83-F1
#
_entry.id   AF-A0A9X8MT83-F1
#
_cell.length_a   1.000
_cell.length_b   1.000
_cell.length_c   1.000
_cell.angle_alpha   90.00
_cell.angle_beta   90.00
_cell.angle_gamma   90.00
#
_symmetry.space_group_name_H-M   'P 1'
#
loop_
_entity.id
_entity.type
_entity.pdbx_description
1 polymer ?
#
loop_
_entity_poly.entity_id
_entity_poly.type
_entity_poly.pdbx_seq_one_letter_code
_entity_poly.pdbx_strand_id
1 'polypeptide(L)'
;MLSQYKARQRHQKIMRVAHHLLREAADRRRPESLRYNPAAVDVTAQDVVAFAFGRHQLDVDVDEAQKFLDAARVSRGETAAPATA
;
A
#
# COMPACT_ATOMS: atom_id res chain seq x y z
N MET A 1 14.61 6.77 23.67
CA MET A 1 13.64 7.67 22.98
C MET A 1 13.90 7.80 21.49
N LEU A 2 15.14 8.02 21.03
CA LEU A 2 15.49 8.11 19.59
C LEU A 2 15.05 6.90 18.73
N SER A 3 15.13 5.67 19.26
CA SER A 3 14.72 4.46 18.54
C SER A 3 13.22 4.39 18.28
N GLN A 4 12.39 4.82 19.25
CA GLN A 4 10.93 4.88 19.08
C GLN A 4 10.53 5.94 18.05
N TYR A 5 11.24 7.06 18.01
CA TYR A 5 11.01 8.12 17.02
C TYR A 5 11.33 7.65 15.60
N LYS A 6 12.47 6.97 15.40
CA LYS A 6 12.84 6.36 14.11
C LYS A 6 11.83 5.30 13.66
N ALA A 7 11.39 4.43 14.58
CA ALA A 7 10.38 3.42 14.30
C ALA A 7 9.04 4.05 13.86
N ARG A 8 8.62 5.12 14.55
CA ARG A 8 7.39 5.86 14.21
C ARG A 8 7.50 6.55 12.85
N GLN A 9 8.65 7.14 12.54
CA GLN A 9 8.89 7.73 11.21
C GLN A 9 8.88 6.68 10.10
N ARG A 10 9.49 5.51 10.31
CA ARG A 10 9.43 4.39 9.35
C ARG A 10 7.98 3.94 9.13
N HIS A 11 7.23 3.72 10.20
CA HIS A 11 5.82 3.35 10.14
C HIS A 11 4.99 4.37 9.33
N GLN A 12 5.16 5.67 9.61
CA GLN A 12 4.46 6.72 8.88
C GLN A 12 4.81 6.76 7.39
N LYS A 13 6.08 6.50 7.03
CA LYS A 13 6.50 6.45 5.62
C LYS A 13 5.82 5.28 4.90
N ILE A 14 5.84 4.07 5.47
CA ILE A 14 5.24 2.89 4.82
C ILE A 14 3.72 3.05 4.71
N MET A 15 3.05 3.59 5.73
CA MET A 15 1.62 3.92 5.66
C MET A 15 1.29 4.90 4.54
N ARG A 16 2.11 5.94 4.34
CA ARG A 16 1.92 6.88 3.22
C ARG A 16 2.06 6.19 1.87
N VAL A 17 3.00 5.26 1.73
CA VAL A 17 3.15 4.45 0.51
C VAL A 17 1.89 3.63 0.25
N ALA A 18 1.40 2.88 1.24
CA ALA A 18 0.20 2.06 1.10
C ALA A 18 -1.03 2.89 0.72
N HIS A 19 -1.26 4.02 1.39
CA HIS A 19 -2.36 4.93 1.05
C HIS A 19 -2.22 5.54 -0.35
N HIS A 20 -1.01 5.91 -0.76
CA HIS A 20 -0.75 6.49 -2.06
C HIS A 20 -1.07 5.49 -3.18
N LEU A 21 -0.61 4.24 -3.05
CA LEU A 21 -0.88 3.19 -4.03
C LEU A 21 -2.37 2.88 -4.13
N LEU A 22 -3.08 2.75 -3.00
CA LEU A 22 -4.53 2.55 -3.00
C LEU A 22 -5.28 3.75 -3.61
N ARG A 23 -4.77 4.97 -3.46
CA ARG A 23 -5.37 6.16 -4.07
C ARG A 23 -5.18 6.16 -5.58
N GLU A 24 -3.96 5.91 -6.06
CA GLU A 24 -3.71 5.80 -7.50
C GLU A 24 -4.56 4.70 -8.14
N ALA A 25 -4.68 3.54 -7.50
CA ALA A 25 -5.51 2.45 -8.00
C ALA A 25 -7.00 2.84 -8.05
N ALA A 26 -7.50 3.57 -7.05
CA ALA A 26 -8.88 4.07 -7.04
C ALA A 26 -9.12 5.16 -8.10
N ASP A 27 -8.15 6.06 -8.31
CA ASP A 27 -8.22 7.11 -9.32
C ASP A 27 -8.21 6.50 -10.74
N ARG A 28 -7.39 5.46 -10.97
CA ARG A 28 -7.39 4.69 -12.23
C ARG A 28 -8.68 3.90 -12.48
N ARG A 29 -9.47 3.61 -11.44
CA ARG A 29 -10.80 2.98 -11.55
C ARG A 29 -11.90 3.97 -11.93
N ARG A 30 -11.68 5.29 -11.87
CA ARG A 30 -12.68 6.25 -12.34
C ARG A 30 -12.79 6.15 -13.88
N PRO A 31 -13.99 5.99 -14.43
CA PRO A 31 -14.16 5.79 -15.86
C PRO A 31 -14.05 7.13 -16.58
N GLU A 32 -12.87 7.49 -17.06
CA GLU A 32 -12.80 8.26 -18.30
C GLU A 32 -13.03 7.26 -19.44
N SER A 33 -14.25 7.30 -19.96
CA SER A 33 -14.71 6.72 -21.23
C SER A 33 -13.61 6.08 -22.10
N LEU A 34 -13.79 4.80 -22.46
CA LEU A 34 -13.16 4.11 -23.62
C LEU A 34 -11.76 3.48 -23.46
N ARG A 35 -11.48 2.71 -22.41
CA ARG A 35 -10.44 1.66 -22.54
C ARG A 35 -10.92 0.30 -22.03
N TYR A 36 -11.19 -0.58 -23.00
CA TYR A 36 -11.32 -2.01 -22.83
C TYR A 36 -9.98 -2.58 -22.34
N ASN A 37 -9.77 -2.60 -21.02
CA ASN A 37 -8.91 -3.59 -20.36
C ASN A 37 -9.19 -3.62 -18.84
N PRO A 38 -10.03 -4.52 -18.32
CA PRO A 38 -10.33 -4.62 -16.90
C PRO A 38 -9.28 -5.46 -16.18
N ALA A 39 -7.99 -5.20 -16.41
CA ALA A 39 -7.01 -5.51 -15.39
C ALA A 39 -7.21 -4.44 -14.30
N ALA A 40 -8.22 -4.65 -13.45
CA ALA A 40 -8.29 -3.96 -12.17
C ALA A 40 -7.02 -4.37 -11.43
N VAL A 41 -5.94 -3.59 -11.61
CA VAL A 41 -4.67 -3.85 -10.95
C VAL A 41 -4.92 -3.59 -9.47
N ASP A 42 -5.27 -4.65 -8.75
CA ASP A 42 -5.34 -4.63 -7.31
C ASP A 42 -3.94 -4.37 -6.78
N VAL A 43 -3.82 -3.38 -5.90
CA VAL A 43 -2.56 -3.11 -5.21
C VAL A 43 -2.24 -4.31 -4.33
N THR A 44 -1.05 -4.85 -4.50
CA THR A 44 -0.52 -5.98 -3.74
C THR A 44 0.55 -5.54 -2.75
N ALA A 45 0.91 -6.41 -1.80
CA ALA A 45 2.04 -6.17 -0.91
C ALA A 45 3.37 -5.98 -1.67
N GLN A 46 3.54 -6.66 -2.82
CA GLN A 46 4.75 -6.52 -3.65
C GLN A 46 4.89 -5.09 -4.21
N ASP A 47 3.78 -4.44 -4.57
CA ASP A 47 3.80 -3.04 -5.00
C ASP A 47 4.25 -2.11 -3.87
N VAL A 48 3.80 -2.39 -2.64
CA VAL A 48 4.20 -1.63 -1.44
C VAL A 48 5.70 -1.81 -1.17
N VAL A 49 6.23 -3.03 -1.26
CA VAL A 49 7.67 -3.31 -1.10
C VAL A 49 8.47 -2.57 -2.16
N ALA A 50 8.12 -2.73 -3.44
CA ALA A 50 8.83 -2.12 -4.56
C ALA A 50 8.82 -0.59 -4.48
N PHE A 51 7.68 0.01 -4.13
CA PHE A 51 7.56 1.46 -4.01
C PHE A 51 8.32 1.99 -2.77
N ALA A 52 8.21 1.31 -1.62
CA ALA A 52 8.92 1.69 -0.41
C ALA A 52 10.44 1.64 -0.62
N PHE A 53 10.94 0.60 -1.29
CA PHE A 53 12.34 0.48 -1.64
C PHE A 53 12.76 1.57 -2.65
N GLY A 54 12.06 1.67 -3.78
CA GLY A 54 12.42 2.59 -4.87
C GLY A 54 12.36 4.07 -4.49
N ARG A 55 11.40 4.47 -3.65
CA ARG A 55 11.19 5.88 -3.28
C ARG A 55 11.89 6.29 -1.99
N HIS A 56 11.99 5.37 -1.04
CA HIS A 56 12.41 5.70 0.33
C HIS A 56 13.60 4.88 0.83
N GLN A 57 14.15 3.97 0.01
CA GLN A 57 15.22 3.03 0.40
C GLN A 57 14.85 2.27 1.68
N LEU A 58 13.55 1.99 1.86
CA LEU A 58 13.05 1.23 2.99
C LEU A 58 12.97 -0.23 2.58
N ASP A 59 13.74 -1.06 3.27
CA ASP A 59 13.61 -2.50 3.19
C ASP A 59 12.42 -2.94 4.06
N VAL A 60 11.50 -3.66 3.42
CA VAL A 60 10.21 -4.07 4.00
C VAL A 60 9.91 -5.45 3.44
N ASP A 61 9.70 -6.42 4.33
CA ASP A 61 9.31 -7.76 3.92
C ASP A 61 7.86 -7.78 3.41
N VAL A 62 7.53 -8.77 2.58
CA VAL A 62 6.19 -8.88 1.97
C VAL A 62 5.09 -9.00 3.04
N ASP A 63 5.32 -9.77 4.11
CA ASP A 63 4.35 -9.92 5.21
C ASP A 63 4.13 -8.62 5.98
N GLU A 64 5.20 -7.84 6.15
CA GLU A 64 5.10 -6.52 6.78
C GLU A 64 4.32 -5.56 5.87
N ALA A 65 4.67 -5.51 4.59
CA ALA A 65 3.98 -4.71 3.60
C ALA A 65 2.49 -5.07 3.49
N GLN A 66 2.13 -6.35 3.59
CA GLN A 66 0.75 -6.82 3.61
C GLN A 66 -0.02 -6.25 4.80
N LYS A 67 0.55 -6.29 6.01
CA LYS A 67 -0.07 -5.69 7.22
C LYS A 67 -0.33 -4.19 7.04
N PHE A 68 0.61 -3.47 6.43
CA PHE A 68 0.45 -2.04 6.14
C PHE A 68 -0.63 -1.78 5.08
N LEU A 69 -0.68 -2.62 4.05
CA LEU A 69 -1.70 -2.54 3.01
C LEU A 69 -3.10 -2.80 3.57
N ASP A 70 -3.25 -3.84 4.39
CA ASP A 70 -4.52 -4.16 5.04
C ASP A 70 -4.95 -3.07 6.02
N ALA A 71 -4.04 -2.53 6.81
CA ALA A 71 -4.33 -1.40 7.69
C ALA A 71 -4.76 -0.15 6.90
N ALA A 72 -4.13 0.11 5.74
CA ALA A 72 -4.52 1.21 4.87
C ALA A 72 -5.89 1.00 4.21
N ARG A 73 -6.26 -0.24 3.86
CA ARG A 73 -7.60 -0.62 3.37
C ARG A 73 -8.66 -0.41 4.45
N VAL A 74 -8.43 -0.92 5.65
CA VAL A 74 -9.34 -0.74 6.80
C VAL A 74 -9.51 0.73 7.14
N SER A 75 -8.44 1.53 7.11
CA SER A 75 -8.52 2.98 7.33
C SER A 75 -9.33 3.74 6.27
N ARG A 76 -9.54 3.14 5.08
CA ARG A 76 -10.39 3.68 4.02
C ARG A 76 -11.83 3.16 4.08
N GLY A 77 -12.14 2.27 5.02
CA GLY A 77 -13.44 1.61 5.12
C GLY A 77 -13.58 0.36 4.23
N GLU A 78 -12.48 -0.12 3.66
CA GLU A 78 -12.43 -1.36 2.86
C GLU A 78 -12.09 -2.55 3.78
N THR A 79 -12.49 -3.77 3.40
CA THR A 79 -12.11 -4.98 4.12
C THR A 79 -10.63 -5.30 3.89
N ALA A 80 -9.94 -5.73 4.96
CA ALA A 80 -8.61 -6.33 4.82
C ALA A 80 -8.68 -7.54 3.87
N ALA A 81 -7.62 -7.81 3.11
CA ALA A 81 -7.56 -9.06 2.35
C ALA A 81 -7.73 -10.23 3.32
N PRO A 82 -8.42 -11.31 2.94
CA PRO A 82 -8.38 -12.53 3.72
C PRO A 82 -6.91 -12.94 3.82
N ALA A 83 -6.45 -13.25 5.04
CA ALA A 83 -5.15 -13.86 5.25
C ALA A 83 -5.15 -15.16 4.44
N THR A 84 -4.43 -15.18 3.32
CA THR A 84 -4.24 -16.41 2.54
C THR A 84 -3.51 -17.38 3.46
N ALA A 85 -4.25 -18.39 3.94
CA ALA A 85 -3.80 -19.48 4.78
C ALA A 85 -2.92 -20.47 4.00
#